data_AF-A0A7W3YDN9-F1
#
_entry.id   AF-A0A7W3YDN9-F1
#
_cell.length_a   1.000
_cell.length_b   1.000
_cell.length_c   1.000
_cell.angle_alpha   90.00
_cell.angle_beta   90.00
_cell.angle_gamma   90.00
#
_symmetry.space_group_name_H-M   'P 1'
#
loop_
_entity.id
_entity.type
_entity.pdbx_description
1 polymer ?
#
loop_
_entity_poly.entity_id
_entity_poly.type
_entity_poly.pdbx_seq_one_letter_code
_entity_poly.pdbx_strand_id
1 'polypeptide(L)'
;MHRPLLTACLLIACTLPATHAATQGHYDRKAEEARQLQQRNVTIFIDVDFGARKTGAADELNQSHQAFNRQGFRVVDVVGYTENGDLQGFFVTYARD
;
A
#
# COMPACT_ATOMS: atom_id res chain seq x y z
N MET A 1 26.23 31.30 46.98
CA MET A 1 25.82 31.42 45.57
C MET A 1 25.81 30.03 44.94
N HIS A 2 24.70 29.66 44.29
CA HIS A 2 24.49 28.58 43.30
C HIS A 2 24.62 27.12 43.78
N ARG A 3 23.53 26.37 44.08
CA ARG A 3 22.46 25.75 43.25
C ARG A 3 22.73 24.25 43.00
N PRO A 4 21.91 23.32 43.53
CA PRO A 4 21.95 21.89 43.18
C PRO A 4 21.04 21.63 41.98
N LEU A 5 21.47 20.82 41.02
CA LEU A 5 20.62 20.26 39.97
C LEU A 5 21.45 19.20 39.23
N LEU A 6 20.90 18.00 39.08
CA LEU A 6 20.91 17.26 37.81
C LEU A 6 19.97 16.05 37.97
N THR A 7 18.70 16.33 37.68
CA THR A 7 17.65 15.36 37.36
C THR A 7 17.95 14.77 35.99
N ALA A 8 18.08 13.44 35.88
CA ALA A 8 18.17 12.75 34.61
C ALA A 8 16.99 11.79 34.47
N CYS A 9 15.88 12.28 33.92
CA CYS A 9 14.81 11.45 33.37
C CYS A 9 15.28 10.89 32.02
N LEU A 10 15.57 9.59 31.95
CA LEU A 10 15.81 8.90 30.68
C LEU A 10 14.46 8.39 30.14
N LEU A 11 13.91 9.12 29.17
CA LEU A 11 12.74 8.74 28.38
C LEU A 11 13.11 7.61 27.42
N ILE A 12 12.53 6.43 27.61
CA ILE A 12 12.59 5.32 26.65
C ILE A 12 11.67 5.66 25.48
N ALA A 13 12.27 5.77 24.29
CA ALA A 13 11.64 6.21 23.07
C ALA A 13 10.72 5.14 22.44
N CYS A 14 9.61 5.65 21.91
CA CYS A 14 8.63 5.05 21.01
C CYS A 14 9.08 3.82 20.20
N THR A 15 8.38 2.70 20.41
CA THR A 15 8.20 1.68 19.38
C THR A 15 6.90 1.98 18.62
N LEU A 16 7.00 2.50 17.41
CA LEU A 16 5.89 2.53 16.46
C LEU A 16 6.07 1.42 15.41
N PRO A 17 5.01 0.69 15.04
CA PRO A 17 5.09 -0.45 14.13
C PRO A 17 5.30 0.02 12.68
N ALA A 18 6.38 -0.44 12.05
CA ALA A 18 6.78 -0.07 10.70
C ALA A 18 6.19 -1.00 9.61
N THR A 19 4.88 -1.27 9.65
CA THR A 19 4.24 -2.16 8.67
C THR A 19 3.64 -1.45 7.44
N HIS A 20 3.53 -0.12 7.44
CA HIS A 20 2.84 0.62 6.35
C HIS A 20 3.76 1.06 5.19
N ALA A 21 5.07 1.14 5.39
CA ALA A 21 5.98 1.66 4.36
C ALA A 21 6.36 0.62 3.28
N ALA A 22 6.24 -0.68 3.59
CA ALA A 22 6.66 -1.75 2.71
C ALA A 22 5.70 -1.99 1.54
N THR A 23 4.39 -1.84 1.75
CA THR A 23 3.36 -2.07 0.73
C THR A 23 3.24 -0.89 -0.24
N GLN A 24 3.40 0.35 0.24
CA GLN A 24 3.50 1.52 -0.64
C GLN A 24 4.63 1.39 -1.67
N GLY A 25 5.78 0.84 -1.27
CA GLY A 25 6.89 0.57 -2.19
C GLY A 25 6.61 -0.51 -3.24
N HIS A 26 5.69 -1.43 -2.96
CA HIS A 26 5.33 -2.51 -3.88
C HIS A 26 4.57 -1.99 -5.10
N TYR A 27 3.49 -1.25 -4.89
CA TYR A 27 2.67 -0.74 -6.00
C TYR A 27 3.39 0.34 -6.81
N ASP A 28 4.22 1.16 -6.16
CA ASP A 28 5.03 2.17 -6.84
C ASP A 28 5.97 1.52 -7.87
N ARG A 29 6.60 0.41 -7.49
CA ARG A 29 7.46 -0.35 -8.40
C ARG A 29 6.65 -0.93 -9.56
N LYS A 30 5.50 -1.55 -9.29
CA LYS A 30 4.63 -2.11 -10.34
C LYS A 30 4.15 -1.06 -11.33
N ALA A 31 3.72 0.10 -10.84
CA ALA A 31 3.26 1.20 -11.67
C ALA A 31 4.41 1.81 -12.50
N GLU A 32 5.60 1.94 -11.90
CA GLU A 32 6.81 2.42 -12.58
C GLU A 32 7.27 1.43 -13.66
N GLU A 33 7.32 0.14 -13.38
CA GLU A 33 7.61 -0.92 -14.36
C GLU A 33 6.63 -0.87 -15.53
N ALA A 34 5.33 -0.74 -15.25
CA ALA A 34 4.30 -0.61 -16.27
C ALA A 34 4.51 0.60 -17.19
N ARG A 35 4.92 1.74 -16.61
CA ARG A 35 5.27 2.95 -17.36
C ARG A 35 6.50 2.72 -18.24
N GLN A 36 7.57 2.15 -17.68
CA GLN A 36 8.82 1.90 -18.40
C GLN A 36 8.63 0.96 -19.58
N LEU A 37 7.77 -0.05 -19.43
CA LEU A 37 7.39 -0.98 -20.48
C LEU A 37 6.37 -0.41 -21.47
N GLN A 38 5.99 0.86 -21.34
CA GLN A 38 5.00 1.53 -22.18
C GLN A 38 3.67 0.75 -22.29
N GLN A 39 3.28 0.07 -21.22
CA GLN A 39 2.04 -0.72 -21.22
C GLN A 39 0.83 0.21 -21.30
N ARG A 40 -0.08 -0.08 -22.24
CA ARG A 40 -1.36 0.64 -22.35
C ARG A 40 -2.39 0.16 -21.34
N ASN A 41 -2.38 -1.13 -21.03
CA ASN A 41 -3.26 -1.77 -20.06
C ASN A 41 -2.43 -2.70 -19.16
N VAL A 42 -2.70 -2.68 -17.86
CA VAL A 42 -2.03 -3.51 -16.87
C VAL A 42 -3.05 -4.03 -15.86
N THR A 43 -3.05 -5.34 -15.64
CA THR A 43 -3.83 -5.96 -14.57
C THR A 43 -2.89 -6.46 -13.48
N ILE A 44 -3.15 -6.09 -12.23
CA ILE A 44 -2.43 -6.60 -11.06
C ILE A 44 -3.39 -7.33 -10.12
N PHE A 45 -2.85 -8.23 -9.32
CA PHE A 45 -3.58 -8.84 -8.20
C PHE A 45 -3.20 -8.12 -6.91
N ILE A 46 -4.20 -7.74 -6.12
CA ILE A 46 -4.06 -7.13 -4.81
C ILE A 46 -4.60 -8.13 -3.79
N ASP A 47 -3.69 -8.65 -2.98
CA ASP A 47 -3.99 -9.64 -1.95
C ASP A 47 -4.74 -8.98 -0.78
N VAL A 48 -5.61 -9.75 -0.13
CA VAL A 48 -6.34 -9.32 1.04
C VAL A 48 -5.98 -10.24 2.21
N ASP A 49 -5.15 -9.73 3.12
CA ASP A 49 -4.80 -10.44 4.33
C ASP A 49 -6.04 -10.82 5.15
N PHE A 50 -6.14 -12.11 5.51
CA PHE A 50 -7.26 -12.73 6.23
C PHE A 50 -7.61 -12.02 7.55
N GLY A 51 -6.65 -11.31 8.16
CA GLY A 51 -6.79 -10.58 9.44
C GLY A 51 -7.26 -9.13 9.34
N ALA A 52 -7.29 -8.51 8.15
CA ALA A 52 -7.58 -7.08 7.95
C ALA A 52 -8.58 -6.81 6.80
N ARG A 53 -9.38 -7.81 6.43
CA ARG A 53 -10.12 -7.90 5.16
C ARG A 53 -10.94 -6.70 4.68
N LYS A 54 -11.39 -5.82 5.58
CA LYS A 54 -12.18 -4.64 5.20
C LYS A 54 -11.31 -3.39 5.08
N THR A 55 -10.62 -3.03 6.16
CA THR A 55 -9.80 -1.82 6.19
C THR A 55 -8.52 -2.01 5.39
N GLY A 56 -7.83 -3.14 5.56
CA GLY A 56 -6.60 -3.46 4.84
C GLY A 56 -6.83 -3.55 3.33
N ALA A 57 -7.90 -4.22 2.88
CA ALA A 57 -8.25 -4.29 1.47
C ALA A 57 -8.46 -2.89 0.83
N ALA A 58 -9.20 -2.02 1.52
CA ALA A 58 -9.45 -0.67 1.04
C ALA A 58 -8.16 0.16 1.03
N ASP A 59 -7.29 0.01 2.02
CA ASP A 59 -6.01 0.70 2.09
C ASP A 59 -5.05 0.24 0.98
N GLU A 60 -4.95 -1.06 0.73
CA GLU A 60 -4.15 -1.64 -0.37
C GLU A 60 -4.66 -1.17 -1.74
N LEU A 61 -5.99 -1.17 -1.95
CA LEU A 61 -6.60 -0.62 -3.16
C LEU A 61 -6.25 0.87 -3.33
N ASN A 62 -6.42 1.68 -2.29
CA ASN A 62 -6.11 3.11 -2.32
C ASN A 62 -4.63 3.36 -2.66
N GLN A 63 -3.71 2.62 -2.04
CA GLN A 63 -2.28 2.73 -2.31
C GLN A 63 -1.97 2.36 -3.77
N SER A 64 -2.54 1.27 -4.27
CA SER A 64 -2.35 0.85 -5.66
C SER A 64 -2.90 1.88 -6.64
N HIS A 65 -4.10 2.42 -6.40
CA HIS A 65 -4.71 3.44 -7.25
C HIS A 65 -3.84 4.70 -7.29
N GLN A 66 -3.35 5.16 -6.13
CA GLN A 66 -2.46 6.32 -6.06
C GLN A 66 -1.13 6.10 -6.78
N ALA A 67 -0.54 4.90 -6.68
CA ALA A 67 0.68 4.54 -7.38
C ALA A 67 0.51 4.59 -8.90
N PHE A 68 -0.54 3.95 -9.43
CA PHE A 68 -0.82 3.93 -10.86
C PHE A 68 -1.25 5.30 -11.40
N ASN A 69 -2.05 6.06 -10.64
CA ASN A 69 -2.45 7.42 -11.01
C ASN A 69 -1.25 8.37 -11.14
N ARG A 70 -0.24 8.27 -10.26
CA ARG A 70 1.01 9.06 -10.38
C ARG A 70 1.78 8.78 -11.68
N GLN A 71 1.59 7.60 -12.27
CA GLN A 71 2.23 7.18 -13.51
C GLN A 71 1.37 7.43 -14.75
N GLY A 72 0.24 8.12 -14.59
CA GLY A 72 -0.67 8.50 -15.68
C GLY A 72 -1.66 7.41 -16.08
N PHE A 73 -1.79 6.34 -15.30
CA PHE A 73 -2.82 5.33 -15.50
C PHE A 73 -4.11 5.70 -14.76
N ARG A 74 -5.26 5.27 -15.28
CA ARG A 74 -6.57 5.33 -14.64
C ARG A 74 -7.06 3.92 -14.33
N VAL A 75 -7.79 3.74 -13.24
CA VAL A 75 -8.50 2.48 -12.97
C VAL A 75 -9.61 2.29 -14.01
N VAL A 76 -9.73 1.07 -14.54
CA VAL A 76 -10.74 0.68 -15.53
C VAL A 76 -11.67 -0.38 -14.97
N ASP A 77 -11.13 -1.34 -14.22
CA ASP A 77 -11.92 -2.44 -13.68
C ASP A 77 -11.34 -2.96 -12.36
N VAL A 78 -12.23 -3.47 -11.49
CA VAL A 78 -11.90 -4.11 -10.22
C VAL A 78 -12.78 -5.34 -10.05
N VAL A 79 -12.17 -6.53 -10.05
CA VAL A 79 -12.88 -7.81 -9.93
C VAL A 79 -12.41 -8.54 -8.68
N GLY A 80 -13.34 -8.86 -7.78
CA GLY A 80 -13.04 -9.69 -6.61
C GLY A 80 -12.76 -11.14 -6.99
N TYR A 81 -11.72 -11.73 -6.41
CA TYR A 81 -11.38 -13.15 -6.52
C TYR A 81 -11.72 -13.89 -5.23
N THR A 82 -12.59 -14.89 -5.33
CA THR A 82 -13.02 -15.73 -4.22
C THR A 82 -12.62 -17.16 -4.49
N GLU A 83 -11.98 -17.79 -3.52
CA GLU A 83 -11.61 -19.20 -3.55
C GLU A 83 -12.20 -19.89 -2.33
N ASN A 84 -12.89 -21.02 -2.54
CA ASN A 84 -13.55 -21.79 -1.47
C ASN A 84 -14.53 -20.98 -0.59
N GLY A 85 -15.12 -19.91 -1.14
CA GLY A 85 -16.03 -19.03 -0.40
C GLY A 85 -15.36 -17.90 0.39
N ASP A 86 -14.03 -17.85 0.40
CA ASP A 86 -13.25 -16.78 1.01
C ASP A 86 -12.74 -15.79 -0.04
N LEU A 87 -12.95 -14.49 0.19
CA LEU A 87 -12.31 -13.43 -0.60
C LEU A 87 -10.80 -13.51 -0.41
N GLN A 88 -10.08 -13.70 -1.52
CA GLN A 88 -8.62 -13.77 -1.55
C GLN A 88 -8.00 -12.43 -1.95
N GLY A 89 -8.69 -11.67 -2.81
CA GLY A 89 -8.14 -10.41 -3.30
C GLY A 89 -8.93 -9.81 -4.46
N PHE A 90 -8.28 -8.90 -5.17
CA PHE A 90 -8.87 -8.19 -6.30
C PHE A 90 -7.92 -8.19 -7.50
N PHE A 91 -8.44 -8.50 -8.67
CA PHE A 91 -7.80 -8.14 -9.93
C PHE A 91 -8.17 -6.70 -10.26
N VAL A 92 -7.17 -5.83 -10.40
CA VAL A 92 -7.38 -4.43 -10.76
C VAL A 92 -6.72 -4.15 -12.09
N THR A 93 -7.50 -3.65 -13.04
CA THR A 93 -7.02 -3.25 -14.37
C THR A 93 -6.90 -1.74 -14.46
N TYR A 94 -5.73 -1.28 -14.88
CA TYR A 94 -5.40 0.10 -15.14
C TYR A 94 -5.13 0.31 -16.62
N ALA A 95 -5.50 1.48 -17.15
CA ALA A 95 -5.20 1.88 -18.52
C ALA A 95 -4.61 3.27 -18.60
N ARG A 96 -3.84 3.53 -19.65
CA ARG A 96 -3.35 4.87 -20.01
C ARG A 96 -3.43 5.04 -21.52
N ASP A 97 -3.59 6.29 -21.94
CA ASP A 97 -3.66 6.65 -23.36
C ASP A 97 -2.25 6.76 -23.97
#